data_AF-A0A368YR41-F1
#
_entry.id   AF-A0A368YR41-F1
#
_cell.length_a   1.000
_cell.length_b   1.000
_cell.length_c   1.000
_cell.angle_alpha   90.00
_cell.angle_beta   90.00
_cell.angle_gamma   90.00
#
_symmetry.space_group_name_H-M   'P 1'
#
loop_
_entity.id
_entity.type
_entity.pdbx_description
1 polymer ?
#
loop_
_entity_poly.entity_id
_entity_poly.type
_entity_poly.pdbx_seq_one_letter_code
_entity_poly.pdbx_strand_id
1 'polypeptide(L)'
;MAQRAGSADLPLHNGRVPKWLGDRMTRLGAVMCEAIIHHYGRDELLRRLSHPFWFQSFGAVMGMDWHSSGITTSVIGALKRGLTPLSGELGVHVCGGRGTHSRKTPDELAAIGNRVGIDGLALAKVSRLVAKVDSAAVQDGFDLYLHGFIVTDDGNWVVVQQGMNGDSRQARRYHWLSEGLTSFVDSPHAAIEGRGQGEIINLADKRAMASRRGRSVV
;
A
#
# COMPACT_ATOMS: atom_id res chain seq x y z
N MET A 1 21.10 -20.45 8.02
CA MET A 1 19.94 -20.43 7.10
C MET A 1 18.74 -19.93 7.88
N ALA A 2 18.39 -18.66 7.75
CA ALA A 2 17.18 -18.12 8.38
C ALA A 2 15.96 -18.63 7.61
N GLN A 3 15.05 -19.34 8.27
CA GLN A 3 13.73 -19.63 7.74
C GLN A 3 13.03 -18.30 7.41
N ARG A 4 12.59 -18.14 6.16
CA ARG A 4 11.71 -17.04 5.75
C ARG A 4 10.34 -17.28 6.41
N ALA A 5 10.04 -16.58 7.50
CA ALA A 5 8.69 -16.48 8.02
C ALA A 5 8.00 -15.26 7.40
N GLY A 6 6.75 -15.41 6.92
CA GLY A 6 5.88 -14.28 6.65
C GLY A 6 5.57 -13.91 5.19
N SER A 7 5.84 -14.77 4.20
CA SER A 7 5.50 -14.49 2.80
C SER A 7 4.04 -14.85 2.45
N ALA A 8 3.41 -14.08 1.56
CA ALA A 8 2.08 -14.38 1.02
C ALA A 8 2.09 -14.57 -0.51
N ASP A 9 1.68 -15.75 -0.97
CA ASP A 9 1.37 -15.99 -2.38
C ASP A 9 -0.01 -15.39 -2.72
N LEU A 10 -0.10 -14.64 -3.82
CA LEU A 10 -1.30 -13.88 -4.21
C LEU A 10 -1.83 -14.29 -5.61
N PRO A 11 -2.32 -15.54 -5.80
CA PRO A 11 -2.97 -15.94 -7.05
C PRO A 11 -4.20 -15.08 -7.37
N LEU A 12 -4.39 -14.79 -8.66
CA LEU A 12 -5.54 -14.02 -9.13
C LEU A 12 -6.85 -14.81 -9.03
N HIS A 13 -7.75 -14.31 -8.19
CA HIS A 13 -9.11 -14.83 -8.06
C HIS A 13 -10.10 -13.96 -8.83
N ASN A 14 -11.03 -14.61 -9.53
CA ASN A 14 -12.13 -13.96 -10.22
C ASN A 14 -13.33 -13.84 -9.27
N GLY A 15 -13.96 -12.68 -9.20
CA GLY A 15 -15.15 -12.45 -8.37
C GLY A 15 -15.17 -11.08 -7.70
N ARG A 16 -16.34 -10.69 -7.21
CA ARG A 16 -16.53 -9.47 -6.43
C ARG A 16 -16.93 -9.85 -5.02
N VAL A 17 -16.31 -9.21 -4.02
CA VAL A 17 -16.74 -9.33 -2.64
C VAL A 17 -18.23 -8.97 -2.53
N PRO A 18 -19.09 -9.86 -2.04
CA PRO A 18 -20.51 -9.58 -1.86
C PRO A 18 -20.71 -8.38 -0.94
N LYS A 19 -21.79 -7.60 -1.17
CA LYS A 19 -22.06 -6.38 -0.39
C LYS A 19 -22.07 -6.64 1.11
N TRP A 20 -22.74 -7.70 1.56
CA TRP A 20 -22.83 -8.04 2.99
C TRP A 20 -21.45 -8.27 3.63
N LEU A 21 -20.53 -8.92 2.90
CA LEU A 21 -19.17 -9.14 3.38
C LEU A 21 -18.39 -7.82 3.38
N GLY A 22 -18.51 -7.03 2.31
CA GLY A 22 -17.89 -5.71 2.22
C GLY A 22 -18.33 -4.75 3.34
N ASP A 23 -19.59 -4.80 3.75
CA ASP A 23 -20.13 -4.01 4.86
C ASP A 23 -19.58 -4.52 6.22
N ARG A 24 -19.49 -5.85 6.41
CA ARG A 24 -18.89 -6.46 7.61
C ARG A 24 -17.40 -6.13 7.73
N MET A 25 -16.65 -6.23 6.63
CA MET A 25 -15.26 -5.83 6.53
C MET A 25 -15.07 -4.37 6.93
N THR A 26 -15.91 -3.47 6.40
CA THR A 26 -15.84 -2.03 6.73
C THR A 26 -16.01 -1.79 8.24
N ARG A 27 -17.00 -2.42 8.87
CA ARG A 27 -17.25 -2.27 10.31
C ARG A 27 -16.11 -2.83 11.15
N LEU A 28 -15.67 -4.06 10.87
CA LEU A 28 -14.62 -4.72 11.64
C LEU A 28 -13.26 -4.01 11.46
N GLY A 29 -12.92 -3.65 10.21
CA GLY A 29 -11.67 -2.95 9.91
C GLY A 29 -11.59 -1.59 10.60
N ALA A 30 -12.69 -0.82 10.60
CA ALA A 30 -12.75 0.47 11.29
C ALA A 30 -12.50 0.33 12.79
N VAL A 31 -13.23 -0.56 13.48
CA VAL A 31 -13.10 -0.78 14.93
C VAL A 31 -11.70 -1.28 15.30
N MET A 32 -11.11 -2.17 14.50
CA MET A 32 -9.74 -2.63 14.74
C MET A 32 -8.71 -1.51 14.59
N CYS A 33 -8.84 -0.67 13.56
CA CYS A 33 -7.97 0.49 13.38
C CYS A 33 -8.14 1.51 14.51
N GLU A 34 -9.37 1.80 14.92
CA GLU A 34 -9.69 2.66 16.06
C GLU A 34 -9.02 2.15 17.34
N ALA A 35 -9.19 0.87 17.67
CA ALA A 35 -8.55 0.26 18.83
C ALA A 35 -7.01 0.37 18.76
N ILE A 36 -6.41 0.16 17.59
CA ILE A 36 -4.95 0.31 17.42
C ILE A 36 -4.53 1.76 17.66
N ILE A 37 -5.25 2.72 17.08
CA ILE A 37 -4.94 4.15 17.22
C ILE A 37 -5.09 4.59 18.67
N HIS A 38 -6.16 4.21 19.36
CA HIS A 38 -6.39 4.60 20.75
C HIS A 38 -5.36 4.01 21.72
N HIS A 39 -4.91 2.78 21.49
CA HIS A 39 -3.98 2.11 22.41
C HIS A 39 -2.50 2.30 22.07
N TYR A 40 -2.16 2.50 20.80
CA TYR A 40 -0.77 2.50 20.33
C TYR A 40 -0.41 3.70 19.44
N GLY A 41 -1.38 4.52 19.05
CA GLY A 41 -1.18 5.69 18.20
C GLY A 41 -1.28 5.41 16.69
N ARG A 42 -1.31 6.51 15.93
CA ARG A 42 -1.46 6.51 14.47
C ARG A 42 -0.27 5.86 13.77
N ASP A 43 0.94 6.13 14.23
CA ASP A 43 2.17 5.57 13.65
C ASP A 43 2.22 4.04 13.76
N GLU A 44 1.73 3.48 14.86
CA GLU A 44 1.65 2.02 15.01
C GLU A 44 0.69 1.39 14.00
N LEU A 45 -0.43 2.05 13.69
CA LEU A 45 -1.31 1.59 12.62
C LEU A 45 -0.57 1.59 11.27
N LEU A 46 0.19 2.64 10.96
CA LEU A 46 0.96 2.71 9.72
C LEU A 46 2.02 1.59 9.62
N ARG A 47 2.76 1.33 10.72
CA ARG A 47 3.74 0.23 10.80
C ARG A 47 3.08 -1.14 10.57
N ARG A 48 1.90 -1.36 11.14
CA ARG A 48 1.15 -2.61 10.96
C ARG A 48 0.65 -2.77 9.52
N LEU A 49 0.15 -1.70 8.91
CA LEU A 49 -0.31 -1.72 7.52
C LEU A 49 0.85 -1.89 6.51
N SER A 50 2.05 -1.39 6.85
CA SER A 50 3.24 -1.58 6.02
C SER A 50 3.80 -3.01 6.13
N HIS A 51 3.56 -3.70 7.25
CA HIS A 51 4.04 -5.05 7.45
C HIS A 51 3.22 -6.07 6.63
N PRO A 52 3.84 -6.82 5.69
CA PRO A 52 3.11 -7.65 4.74
C PRO A 52 2.29 -8.78 5.39
N PHE A 53 2.89 -9.49 6.34
CA PHE A 53 2.22 -10.57 7.07
C PHE A 53 1.04 -10.06 7.92
N TRP A 54 1.21 -8.93 8.60
CA TRP A 54 0.15 -8.33 9.40
C TRP A 54 -1.00 -7.87 8.50
N PHE A 55 -0.70 -7.19 7.39
CA PHE A 55 -1.71 -6.77 6.42
C PHE A 55 -2.47 -7.97 5.82
N GLN A 56 -1.77 -9.07 5.54
CA GLN A 56 -2.41 -10.31 5.09
C GLN A 56 -3.32 -10.92 6.15
N SER A 57 -2.84 -10.98 7.40
CA SER A 57 -3.59 -11.47 8.56
C SER A 57 -4.82 -10.62 8.83
N PHE A 58 -4.69 -9.30 8.69
CA PHE A 58 -5.79 -8.36 8.84
C PHE A 58 -6.87 -8.60 7.79
N GLY A 59 -6.48 -8.81 6.53
CA GLY A 59 -7.41 -9.25 5.47
C GLY A 59 -8.13 -10.55 5.82
N ALA A 60 -7.42 -11.53 6.39
CA ALA A 60 -7.99 -12.80 6.80
C ALA A 60 -8.99 -12.64 7.97
N VAL A 61 -8.65 -11.85 8.99
CA VAL A 61 -9.55 -11.50 10.10
C VAL A 61 -10.81 -10.80 9.60
N MET A 62 -10.68 -9.98 8.56
CA MET A 62 -11.81 -9.31 7.91
C MET A 62 -12.70 -10.26 7.07
N GLY A 63 -12.32 -11.54 6.93
CA GLY A 63 -13.11 -12.58 6.29
C GLY A 63 -12.67 -12.94 4.87
N MET A 64 -11.45 -12.56 4.47
CA MET A 64 -10.86 -12.97 3.19
C MET A 64 -10.01 -14.24 3.34
N ASP A 65 -9.87 -15.02 2.27
CA ASP A 65 -8.95 -16.15 2.27
C ASP A 65 -7.48 -15.70 2.20
N TRP A 66 -6.62 -16.36 2.97
CA TRP A 66 -5.20 -16.02 3.07
C TRP A 66 -4.46 -15.97 1.73
N HIS A 67 -4.85 -16.75 0.72
CA HIS A 67 -4.19 -16.76 -0.59
C HIS A 67 -4.88 -15.85 -1.62
N SER A 68 -5.82 -15.00 -1.22
CA SER A 68 -6.56 -14.17 -2.17
C SER A 68 -5.80 -12.90 -2.56
N SER A 69 -5.51 -12.72 -3.85
CA SER A 69 -5.09 -11.41 -4.39
C SER A 69 -6.15 -10.32 -4.22
N GLY A 70 -7.40 -10.71 -3.92
CA GLY A 70 -8.48 -9.81 -3.60
C GLY A 70 -8.30 -9.10 -2.25
N ILE A 71 -7.44 -9.60 -1.35
CA ILE A 71 -7.21 -9.04 -0.02
C ILE A 71 -6.89 -7.55 -0.10
N THR A 72 -5.88 -7.17 -0.87
CA THR A 72 -5.40 -5.77 -0.89
C THR A 72 -6.50 -4.81 -1.33
N THR A 73 -7.20 -5.17 -2.41
CA THR A 73 -8.27 -4.33 -2.94
C THR A 73 -9.45 -4.21 -1.98
N SER A 74 -9.76 -5.29 -1.27
CA SER A 74 -10.92 -5.39 -0.38
C SER A 74 -10.65 -4.70 0.95
N VAL A 75 -9.46 -4.90 1.52
CA VAL A 75 -8.99 -4.23 2.74
C VAL A 75 -8.91 -2.73 2.51
N ILE A 76 -8.19 -2.25 1.48
CA ILE A 76 -8.08 -0.82 1.19
C ILE A 76 -9.46 -0.19 0.97
N GLY A 77 -10.34 -0.86 0.21
CA GLY A 77 -11.70 -0.38 -0.02
C GLY A 77 -12.53 -0.34 1.27
N ALA A 78 -12.40 -1.35 2.14
CA ALA A 78 -13.11 -1.41 3.41
C ALA A 78 -12.64 -0.33 4.39
N LEU A 79 -11.32 -0.13 4.51
CA LEU A 79 -10.71 0.92 5.32
C LEU A 79 -11.10 2.30 4.84
N LYS A 80 -11.09 2.56 3.53
CA LYS A 80 -11.53 3.85 2.98
C LYS A 80 -12.97 4.16 3.39
N ARG A 81 -13.89 3.21 3.22
CA ARG A 81 -15.28 3.41 3.65
C ARG A 81 -15.44 3.56 5.18
N GLY A 82 -14.66 2.81 5.96
CA GLY A 82 -14.83 2.73 7.41
C GLY A 82 -14.18 3.88 8.17
N LEU A 83 -13.02 4.35 7.71
CA LEU A 83 -12.26 5.39 8.39
C LEU A 83 -12.64 6.80 7.93
N THR A 84 -13.17 6.99 6.71
CA THR A 84 -13.58 8.33 6.25
C THR A 84 -14.55 9.04 7.22
N PRO A 85 -15.62 8.40 7.74
CA PRO A 85 -16.52 9.04 8.71
C PRO A 85 -15.84 9.37 10.04
N LEU A 86 -14.78 8.65 10.42
CA LEU A 86 -14.04 8.80 11.68
C LEU A 86 -12.77 9.65 11.52
N SER A 87 -12.48 10.12 10.31
CA SER A 87 -11.18 10.71 9.98
C SER A 87 -10.83 11.96 10.77
N GLY A 88 -11.83 12.75 11.19
CA GLY A 88 -11.61 13.94 12.01
C GLY A 88 -11.28 13.64 13.47
N GLU A 89 -11.74 12.50 13.99
CA GLU A 89 -11.43 12.05 15.36
C GLU A 89 -10.11 11.28 15.39
N LEU A 90 -9.93 10.36 14.42
CA LEU A 90 -8.78 9.47 14.39
C LEU A 90 -7.54 10.09 13.74
N GLY A 91 -7.68 11.19 13.00
CA GLY A 91 -6.60 11.86 12.27
C GLY A 91 -5.91 10.95 11.26
N VAL A 92 -6.68 10.05 10.61
CA VAL A 92 -6.21 9.12 9.58
C VAL A 92 -7.12 9.18 8.36
N HIS A 93 -6.51 9.26 7.18
CA HIS A 93 -7.20 9.40 5.90
C HIS A 93 -6.71 8.33 4.92
N VAL A 94 -7.65 7.66 4.26
CA VAL A 94 -7.36 6.62 3.26
C VAL A 94 -7.72 7.13 1.88
N CYS A 95 -6.72 7.20 1.02
CA CYS A 95 -6.82 7.70 -0.34
C CYS A 95 -6.58 6.60 -1.38
N GLY A 96 -7.01 6.88 -2.61
CA GLY A 96 -6.81 6.00 -3.74
C GLY A 96 -7.81 4.84 -3.81
N GLY A 97 -7.39 3.76 -4.45
CA GLY A 97 -8.20 2.58 -4.76
C GLY A 97 -7.85 2.03 -6.15
N ARG A 98 -8.83 1.39 -6.81
CA ARG A 98 -8.67 0.84 -8.16
C ARG A 98 -9.07 1.84 -9.24
N GLY A 99 -8.48 1.70 -10.42
CA GLY A 99 -8.89 2.43 -11.63
C GLY A 99 -8.84 3.95 -11.45
N THR A 100 -9.98 4.62 -11.63
CA THR A 100 -10.08 6.08 -11.48
C THR A 100 -9.69 6.57 -10.09
N HIS A 101 -9.93 5.79 -9.04
CA HIS A 101 -9.59 6.19 -7.67
C HIS A 101 -8.07 6.24 -7.46
N SER A 102 -7.31 5.30 -8.04
CA SER A 102 -5.84 5.33 -8.03
C SER A 102 -5.30 6.67 -8.56
N ARG A 103 -5.83 7.10 -9.72
CA ARG A 103 -5.42 8.35 -10.40
C ARG A 103 -5.81 9.62 -9.66
N LYS A 104 -6.86 9.57 -8.83
CA LYS A 104 -7.35 10.71 -8.03
C LYS A 104 -6.61 10.89 -6.70
N THR A 105 -5.75 9.95 -6.31
CA THR A 105 -5.00 10.02 -5.04
C THR A 105 -4.30 11.37 -4.82
N PRO A 106 -3.60 11.96 -5.83
CA PRO A 106 -2.97 13.27 -5.65
C PRO A 106 -3.95 14.39 -5.29
N ASP A 107 -5.15 14.38 -5.87
CA ASP A 107 -6.18 15.40 -5.62
C ASP A 107 -6.82 15.19 -4.23
N GLU A 108 -7.05 13.93 -3.84
CA GLU A 108 -7.53 13.57 -2.49
C GLU A 108 -6.54 14.05 -1.41
N LEU A 109 -5.23 13.83 -1.62
CA LEU A 109 -4.18 14.27 -0.70
C LEU A 109 -4.08 15.79 -0.60
N ALA A 110 -4.20 16.52 -1.71
CA ALA A 110 -4.24 17.97 -1.71
C ALA A 110 -5.44 18.51 -0.92
N ALA A 111 -6.62 17.91 -1.12
CA ALA A 111 -7.83 18.28 -0.39
C ALA A 111 -7.73 17.99 1.12
N ILE A 112 -7.13 16.86 1.51
CA ILE A 112 -6.86 16.54 2.91
C ILE A 112 -5.89 17.55 3.51
N GLY A 113 -4.78 17.85 2.83
CA GLY A 113 -3.80 18.84 3.27
C GLY A 113 -4.41 20.19 3.60
N ASN A 114 -5.28 20.69 2.72
CA ASN A 114 -6.02 21.94 2.95
C ASN A 114 -6.95 21.88 4.17
N ARG A 115 -7.49 20.70 4.50
CA ARG A 115 -8.44 20.53 5.62
C ARG A 115 -7.75 20.38 6.97
N VAL A 116 -6.61 19.68 7.02
CA VAL A 116 -5.96 19.29 8.28
C VAL A 116 -4.62 19.97 8.53
N GLY A 117 -4.14 20.80 7.60
CA GLY A 117 -2.95 21.64 7.79
C GLY A 117 -1.62 20.96 7.47
N ILE A 118 -1.62 19.89 6.67
CA ILE A 118 -0.41 19.21 6.17
C ILE A 118 -0.11 19.60 4.71
N ASP A 119 1.14 19.45 4.26
CA ASP A 119 1.51 19.73 2.86
C ASP A 119 1.00 18.63 1.91
N GLY A 120 -0.28 18.77 1.53
CA GLY A 120 -0.96 17.86 0.62
C GLY A 120 -0.36 17.83 -0.79
N LEU A 121 0.29 18.92 -1.24
CA LEU A 121 0.94 18.97 -2.55
C LEU A 121 2.27 18.21 -2.56
N ALA A 122 3.04 18.27 -1.47
CA ALA A 122 4.20 17.41 -1.29
C ALA A 122 3.80 15.93 -1.25
N LEU A 123 2.76 15.60 -0.48
CA LEU A 123 2.23 14.22 -0.42
C LEU A 123 1.71 13.74 -1.79
N ALA A 124 1.07 14.61 -2.57
CA ALA A 124 0.67 14.32 -3.93
C ALA A 124 1.87 14.01 -4.85
N LYS A 125 3.03 14.64 -4.64
CA LYS A 125 4.28 14.29 -5.35
C LYS A 125 4.81 12.94 -4.89
N VAL A 126 4.80 12.67 -3.58
CA VAL A 126 5.18 11.38 -2.99
C VAL A 126 4.35 10.23 -3.57
N SER A 127 3.02 10.38 -3.63
CA SER A 127 2.11 9.38 -4.23
C SER A 127 2.51 9.03 -5.67
N ARG A 128 2.79 10.04 -6.50
CA ARG A 128 3.24 9.83 -7.89
C ARG A 128 4.60 9.14 -7.96
N LEU A 129 5.54 9.51 -7.08
CA LEU A 129 6.88 8.95 -7.06
C LEU A 129 6.87 7.48 -6.65
N VAL A 130 6.11 7.13 -5.60
CA VAL A 130 5.89 5.75 -5.17
C VAL A 130 5.28 4.90 -6.30
N ALA A 131 4.23 5.41 -6.96
CA ALA A 131 3.67 4.73 -8.14
C ALA A 131 4.69 4.58 -9.28
N LYS A 132 5.56 5.56 -9.50
CA LYS A 132 6.58 5.51 -10.55
C LYS A 132 7.70 4.53 -10.23
N VAL A 133 8.13 4.44 -8.98
CA VAL A 133 9.14 3.46 -8.56
C VAL A 133 8.62 2.05 -8.79
N ASP A 134 7.41 1.75 -8.31
CA ASP A 134 6.85 0.39 -8.41
C ASP A 134 6.55 -0.03 -9.84
N SER A 135 6.20 0.91 -10.73
CA SER A 135 5.88 0.61 -12.14
C SER A 135 7.07 0.66 -13.10
N ALA A 136 8.15 1.37 -12.77
CA ALA A 136 9.24 1.62 -13.72
C ALA A 136 10.64 1.28 -13.19
N ALA A 137 10.89 1.46 -11.89
CA ALA A 137 12.19 1.12 -11.30
C ALA A 137 12.25 -0.37 -10.92
N VAL A 138 11.12 -0.95 -10.52
CA VAL A 138 10.98 -2.40 -10.31
C VAL A 138 10.43 -3.03 -11.59
N GLN A 139 11.30 -3.64 -12.40
CA GLN A 139 10.93 -4.28 -13.67
C GLN A 139 10.66 -5.76 -13.42
N ASP A 140 9.51 -6.05 -12.81
CA ASP A 140 9.08 -7.41 -12.44
C ASP A 140 7.93 -7.94 -13.32
N GLY A 141 7.47 -7.15 -14.29
CA GLY A 141 6.40 -7.52 -15.21
C GLY A 141 5.00 -7.41 -14.60
N PHE A 142 4.80 -6.67 -13.51
CA PHE A 142 3.48 -6.42 -12.93
C PHE A 142 2.99 -5.00 -13.21
N ASP A 143 1.80 -4.88 -13.79
CA ASP A 143 1.16 -3.58 -14.02
C ASP A 143 0.39 -3.13 -12.77
N LEU A 144 0.57 -1.87 -12.36
CA LEU A 144 -0.11 -1.32 -11.19
C LEU A 144 -1.64 -1.34 -11.37
N TYR A 145 -2.31 -2.04 -10.46
CA TYR A 145 -3.75 -2.26 -10.44
C TYR A 145 -4.48 -1.51 -9.32
N LEU A 146 -3.81 -1.37 -8.16
CA LEU A 146 -4.33 -0.69 -6.98
C LEU A 146 -3.25 0.24 -6.41
N HIS A 147 -3.65 1.45 -6.03
CA HIS A 147 -2.83 2.37 -5.24
C HIS A 147 -3.63 2.75 -3.98
N GLY A 148 -3.20 2.29 -2.80
CA GLY A 148 -3.77 2.70 -1.52
C GLY A 148 -2.78 3.55 -0.74
N PHE A 149 -3.14 4.79 -0.44
CA PHE A 149 -2.30 5.73 0.30
C PHE A 149 -2.99 6.11 1.60
N ILE A 150 -2.41 5.80 2.75
CA ILE A 150 -2.96 6.15 4.06
C ILE A 150 -2.05 7.20 4.69
N VAL A 151 -2.64 8.31 5.12
CA VAL A 151 -1.91 9.46 5.68
C VAL A 151 -2.54 9.91 7.00
N THR A 152 -1.71 10.38 7.90
CA THR A 152 -2.10 10.92 9.21
C THR A 152 -2.09 12.45 9.20
N ASP A 153 -2.75 13.06 10.17
CA ASP A 153 -2.68 14.52 10.37
C ASP A 153 -1.28 15.02 10.78
N ASP A 154 -0.36 14.11 11.14
CA ASP A 154 1.05 14.46 11.39
C ASP A 154 1.89 14.40 10.10
N GLY A 155 1.29 14.03 8.96
CA GLY A 155 1.97 13.88 7.68
C GLY A 155 2.69 12.54 7.48
N ASN A 156 2.69 11.65 8.48
CA ASN A 156 3.20 10.28 8.34
C ASN A 156 2.26 9.46 7.44
N TRP A 157 2.82 8.55 6.65
CA TRP A 157 2.07 7.79 5.65
C TRP A 157 2.58 6.37 5.42
N VAL A 158 1.69 5.54 4.89
CA VAL A 158 1.97 4.20 4.37
C VAL A 158 1.32 4.07 2.99
N VAL A 159 2.01 3.42 2.05
CA VAL A 159 1.41 3.05 0.76
C VAL A 159 1.42 1.54 0.62
N VAL A 160 0.26 1.00 0.24
CA VAL A 160 0.11 -0.41 -0.16
C VAL A 160 -0.38 -0.44 -1.60
N GLN A 161 0.50 -0.84 -2.50
CA GLN A 161 0.20 -0.98 -3.93
C GLN A 161 0.06 -2.45 -4.32
N GLN A 162 -0.77 -2.72 -5.32
CA GLN A 162 -0.83 -4.05 -5.93
C GLN A 162 -0.62 -3.94 -7.44
N GLY A 163 0.38 -4.65 -7.94
CA GLY A 163 0.56 -4.96 -9.34
C GLY A 163 -0.08 -6.29 -9.72
N MET A 164 -0.42 -6.46 -10.99
CA MET A 164 -0.94 -7.71 -11.54
C MET A 164 -0.17 -8.09 -12.81
N ASN A 165 0.07 -9.38 -12.97
CA ASN A 165 0.58 -9.95 -14.22
C ASN A 165 -0.47 -10.91 -14.79
N GLY A 166 -1.02 -10.55 -15.95
CA GLY A 166 -2.11 -11.30 -16.60
C GLY A 166 -1.67 -12.70 -17.05
N ASP A 167 -0.46 -12.81 -17.59
CA ASP A 167 0.06 -14.05 -18.18
C ASP A 167 0.29 -15.14 -17.13
N SER A 168 0.95 -14.77 -16.02
CA SER A 168 1.22 -15.67 -14.90
C SER A 168 0.06 -15.80 -13.91
N ARG A 169 -1.00 -14.99 -14.09
CA ARG A 169 -2.16 -14.88 -13.18
C ARG A 169 -1.76 -14.69 -11.71
N GLN A 170 -0.75 -13.86 -11.48
CA GLN A 170 -0.27 -13.51 -10.15
C GLN A 170 -0.52 -12.04 -9.83
N ALA A 171 -0.62 -11.73 -8.54
CA ALA A 171 -0.45 -10.38 -8.04
C ALA A 171 0.87 -10.24 -7.26
N ARG A 172 1.36 -9.00 -7.21
CA ARG A 172 2.51 -8.59 -6.40
C ARG A 172 2.12 -7.36 -5.61
N ARG A 173 2.51 -7.31 -4.34
CA ARG A 173 2.16 -6.23 -3.43
C ARG A 173 3.41 -5.51 -2.97
N TYR A 174 3.37 -4.18 -3.00
CA TYR A 174 4.48 -3.31 -2.61
C TYR A 174 4.04 -2.49 -1.41
N HIS A 175 4.84 -2.52 -0.35
CA HIS A 175 4.59 -1.78 0.88
C HIS A 175 5.66 -0.72 1.08
N TRP A 176 5.20 0.46 1.44
CA TRP A 176 6.03 1.63 1.73
C TRP A 176 5.62 2.22 3.07
N LEU A 177 6.59 2.69 3.84
CA LEU A 177 6.37 3.39 5.10
C LEU A 177 7.21 4.67 5.10
N SER A 178 6.64 5.80 5.55
CA SER A 178 7.37 7.06 5.63
C SER A 178 8.43 7.07 6.74
N GLU A 179 8.17 6.37 7.84
CA GLU A 179 9.10 6.23 8.97
C GLU A 179 10.43 5.63 8.50
N GLY A 180 11.52 6.37 8.71
CA GLY A 180 12.87 5.94 8.33
C GLY A 180 13.18 6.02 6.82
N LEU A 181 12.26 6.50 5.98
CA LEU A 181 12.50 6.65 4.54
C LEU A 181 13.44 7.83 4.26
N THR A 182 14.63 7.54 3.75
CA THR A 182 15.64 8.56 3.41
C THR A 182 15.78 8.80 1.91
N SER A 183 15.29 7.88 1.09
CA SER A 183 15.42 7.90 -0.38
C SER A 183 14.33 7.07 -1.03
N PHE A 184 13.85 7.49 -2.20
CA PHE A 184 12.88 6.74 -3.01
C PHE A 184 13.53 5.73 -3.96
N VAL A 185 14.87 5.66 -4.00
CA VAL A 185 15.61 4.84 -4.96
C VAL A 185 16.79 4.10 -4.31
N ASP A 186 16.79 3.96 -2.99
CA ASP A 186 17.83 3.29 -2.22
C ASP A 186 17.23 2.26 -1.24
N SER A 187 16.74 1.16 -1.80
CA SER A 187 15.95 0.11 -1.13
C SER A 187 14.79 0.70 -0.31
N PRO A 188 13.84 1.41 -0.95
CA PRO A 188 12.87 2.23 -0.25
C PRO A 188 11.66 1.46 0.31
N HIS A 189 11.43 0.24 -0.18
CA HIS A 189 10.27 -0.57 0.18
C HIS A 189 10.41 -1.13 1.59
N ALA A 190 9.34 -1.04 2.37
CA ALA A 190 9.20 -1.81 3.61
C ALA A 190 9.08 -3.31 3.31
N ALA A 191 8.36 -3.67 2.23
CA ALA A 191 8.28 -5.04 1.73
C ALA A 191 7.83 -5.09 0.25
N ILE A 192 8.20 -6.16 -0.44
CA ILE A 192 7.65 -6.56 -1.73
C ILE A 192 7.24 -8.03 -1.63
N GLU A 193 5.94 -8.31 -1.75
CA GLU A 193 5.33 -9.64 -1.58
C GLU A 193 4.79 -10.18 -2.89
N GLY A 194 4.96 -11.48 -3.09
CA GLY A 194 4.48 -12.21 -4.25
C GLY A 194 5.44 -13.31 -4.65
N ARG A 195 5.00 -14.22 -5.53
CA ARG A 195 5.85 -15.30 -6.01
C ARG A 195 7.08 -14.74 -6.74
N GLY A 196 8.24 -15.35 -6.47
CA GLY A 196 9.46 -15.08 -7.21
C GLY A 196 9.31 -15.54 -8.66
N GLN A 197 9.70 -14.70 -9.62
CA GLN A 197 9.61 -14.97 -11.06
C GLN A 197 10.99 -14.96 -11.73
N GLY A 198 11.99 -15.54 -11.07
CA GLY A 198 13.37 -15.53 -11.56
C GLY A 198 14.09 -14.21 -11.26
N GLU A 199 14.99 -13.79 -12.15
CA GLU A 199 15.74 -12.54 -12.01
C GLU A 199 14.87 -11.33 -12.31
N ILE A 200 14.83 -10.39 -11.37
CA ILE A 200 14.06 -9.15 -11.46
C ILE A 200 15.05 -7.99 -11.43
N ILE A 201 14.90 -7.04 -12.35
CA ILE A 201 15.70 -5.81 -12.34
C ILE A 201 15.02 -4.82 -11.40
N ASN A 202 15.63 -4.57 -10.24
CA ASN A 202 15.18 -3.54 -9.30
C ASN A 202 16.18 -2.37 -9.27
N LEU A 203 15.92 -1.34 -10.06
CA LEU A 203 16.71 -0.11 -10.10
C LEU A 203 16.52 0.77 -8.87
N ALA A 204 15.57 0.47 -7.99
CA ALA A 204 15.44 1.13 -6.69
C ALA A 204 16.24 0.42 -5.59
N ASP A 205 16.85 -0.74 -5.85
CA ASP A 205 17.70 -1.42 -4.87
C ASP A 205 19.01 -0.64 -4.64
N LYS A 206 19.51 -0.58 -3.41
CA LYS A 206 20.79 0.06 -3.09
C LYS A 206 21.96 -0.44 -3.92
N ARG A 207 21.98 -1.72 -4.28
CA ARG A 207 23.01 -2.35 -5.11
C ARG A 207 23.01 -1.81 -6.54
N ALA A 208 21.90 -1.27 -7.02
CA ALA A 208 21.78 -0.67 -8.35
C ALA A 208 22.32 0.77 -8.42
N MET A 209 23.00 1.29 -7.37
CA MET A 209 23.58 2.64 -7.36
C MET A 209 24.48 2.90 -8.57
N ALA A 210 25.36 1.95 -8.91
CA ALA A 210 26.26 2.09 -10.07
C ALA A 210 25.47 2.18 -11.38
N SER A 211 24.43 1.36 -11.55
CA SER A 211 23.56 1.39 -12.73
C SER A 211 22.76 2.68 -12.85
N ARG A 212 22.37 3.30 -11.73
CA ARG A 212 21.71 4.63 -11.72
C ARG A 212 22.67 5.75 -12.11
N ARG A 213 23.91 5.73 -11.59
CA ARG A 213 24.94 6.76 -11.87
C ARG A 213 25.54 6.63 -13.28
N GLY A 214 25.70 5.40 -13.78
CA GLY A 214 26.27 5.14 -15.11
C GLY A 214 25.37 5.54 -16.28
N ARG A 215 24.11 5.93 -16.03
CA ARG A 215 23.20 6.50 -17.03
C ARG A 215 23.22 8.04 -17.08
N SER A 216 24.07 8.71 -16.30
CA SER A 216 24.39 10.12 -16.51
C SER A 216 25.35 10.29 -17.68
N VAL A 217 24.84 10.12 -18.90
CA VAL A 217 25.35 10.85 -20.07
C VAL A 217 24.31 11.94 -20.33
N VAL A 218 24.80 13.17 -20.43
CA VAL A 218 24.04 14.43 -20.54
C VAL A 218 22.93 14.37 -21.58
#